data_AF-A0A316HR42-F1
#
_entry.id   AF-A0A316HR42-F1
#
_cell.length_a   1.000
_cell.length_b   1.000
_cell.length_c   1.000
_cell.angle_alpha   90.00
_cell.angle_beta   90.00
_cell.angle_gamma   90.00
#
_symmetry.space_group_name_H-M   'P 1'
#
loop_
_entity.id
_entity.type
_entity.pdbx_description
1 polymer ?
#
loop_
_entity_poly.entity_id
_entity_poly.type
_entity_poly.pdbx_seq_one_letter_code
_entity_poly.pdbx_strand_id
1 'polypeptide(L)' 'MSQEVAEFTAPQLLTTHIVDSAAEALEAVQAADVLDLGVRVYNRLVPDADDAESLEEEWVIEVYTSAPAVDPDSDED' A
#
# COMPACT_ATOMS: atom_id res chain seq x y z
N MET A 1 -28.78 -18.37 -18.87
CA MET A 1 -27.81 -18.24 -17.77
C MET A 1 -27.33 -16.80 -17.80
N SER A 2 -28.00 -15.93 -17.03
CA SER A 2 -27.58 -14.53 -16.91
C SER A 2 -26.35 -14.52 -16.03
N GLN A 3 -25.18 -14.24 -16.61
CA GLN A 3 -23.96 -14.03 -15.85
C GLN A 3 -24.20 -12.74 -15.05
N GLU A 4 -24.36 -12.88 -13.74
CA GLU A 4 -24.31 -11.76 -12.81
C GLU A 4 -22.91 -11.15 -12.96
N VAL A 5 -22.82 -10.06 -13.70
CA VAL A 5 -21.60 -9.25 -13.75
C VAL A 5 -21.55 -8.57 -12.40
N ALA A 6 -20.81 -9.15 -11.46
CA ALA A 6 -20.50 -8.48 -10.21
C ALA A 6 -19.99 -7.08 -10.56
N GLU A 7 -20.68 -6.04 -10.08
CA GLU A 7 -20.23 -4.66 -10.25
C GLU A 7 -18.81 -4.58 -9.69
N PHE A 8 -17.83 -4.41 -10.58
CA PHE A 8 -16.43 -4.25 -10.19
C PHE A 8 -16.33 -2.91 -9.45
N THR A 9 -16.48 -2.98 -8.13
CA THR A 9 -16.28 -1.82 -7.25
C THR A 9 -14.79 -1.61 -7.15
N ALA A 10 -14.32 -0.46 -7.62
CA ALA A 10 -12.93 -0.07 -7.45
C ALA A 10 -12.54 -0.16 -5.97
N PRO A 11 -11.37 -0.74 -5.64
CA PRO A 11 -10.91 -0.85 -4.27
C PRO A 11 -10.89 0.52 -3.58
N GLN A 12 -11.48 0.61 -2.38
CA GLN A 12 -11.54 1.85 -1.62
C GLN A 12 -10.41 1.89 -0.60
N LEU A 13 -9.67 3.01 -0.57
CA LEU A 13 -8.65 3.24 0.45
C LEU A 13 -9.33 3.38 1.82
N LEU A 14 -8.91 2.55 2.76
CA LEU A 14 -9.39 2.54 4.14
C LEU A 14 -8.50 3.38 5.05
N THR A 15 -7.19 3.20 4.93
CA THR A 15 -6.20 3.86 5.78
C THR A 15 -4.82 3.84 5.14
N THR A 16 -3.97 4.78 5.58
CA THR A 16 -2.56 4.85 5.22
C THR A 16 -1.73 4.77 6.50
N HIS A 17 -0.80 3.82 6.55
CA HIS A 17 0.20 3.71 7.60
C HIS A 17 1.55 4.16 7.07
N ILE A 18 2.30 4.88 7.90
CA ILE A 18 3.68 5.26 7.64
C ILE A 18 4.50 4.66 8.77
N VAL A 19 5.51 3.88 8.43
CA VAL A 19 6.38 3.21 9.40
C VAL A 19 7.83 3.36 8.97
N ASP A 20 8.73 3.36 9.95
CA ASP A 20 10.14 3.69 9.73
C ASP A 20 11.00 2.44 9.50
N SER A 21 10.36 1.26 9.44
CA SER A 21 11.06 -0.01 9.25
C SER A 21 10.34 -0.97 8.29
N ALA A 22 11.13 -1.67 7.49
CA ALA A 22 10.64 -2.72 6.61
C ALA A 22 9.98 -3.88 7.38
N ALA A 23 10.41 -4.12 8.62
CA ALA A 23 9.83 -5.16 9.47
C ALA A 23 8.38 -4.85 9.85
N GLU A 24 8.11 -3.63 10.30
CA GLU A 24 6.75 -3.19 10.62
C GLU A 24 5.87 -3.11 9.38
N ALA A 25 6.43 -2.69 8.24
CA ALA A 25 5.72 -2.71 6.97
C ALA A 25 5.28 -4.13 6.59
N LEU A 26 6.15 -5.12 6.78
CA LEU A 26 5.86 -6.53 6.53
C LEU A 26 4.78 -7.07 7.48
N GLU A 27 4.80 -6.68 8.76
CA GLU A 27 3.75 -7.04 9.73
C GLU A 27 2.39 -6.48 9.32
N ALA A 28 2.35 -5.23 8.84
CA ALA A 28 1.11 -4.61 8.34
C ALA A 28 0.55 -5.35 7.11
N VAL A 29 1.42 -5.79 6.19
CA VAL A 29 1.01 -6.60 5.02
C VAL A 29 0.46 -7.96 5.45
N GLN A 30 1.12 -8.65 6.37
CA GLN A 30 0.62 -9.93 6.88
C GLN A 30 -0.73 -9.78 7.59
N ALA A 31 -0.91 -8.71 8.37
CA ALA A 31 -2.20 -8.41 9.00
C ALA A 31 -3.30 -8.15 7.96
N ALA A 32 -3.01 -7.44 6.88
CA ALA A 32 -3.98 -7.20 5.80
C ALA A 32 -4.37 -8.49 5.07
N ASP A 33 -3.42 -9.40 4.82
CA ASP A 33 -3.68 -10.73 4.24
C ASP A 33 -4.64 -11.56 5.12
N VAL A 34 -4.41 -11.59 6.44
CA VAL A 34 -5.30 -12.27 7.40
C VAL A 34 -6.73 -11.72 7.39
N LEU A 35 -6.89 -10.43 7.05
CA LEU A 35 -8.17 -9.73 7.00
C LEU A 35 -8.80 -9.72 5.60
N ASP A 36 -8.18 -10.36 4.61
CA ASP A 36 -8.61 -10.36 3.20
C ASP A 36 -8.70 -8.93 2.61
N LEU A 37 -7.78 -8.05 3.02
CA LEU A 37 -7.69 -6.66 2.55
C LEU A 37 -6.64 -6.51 1.45
N GLY A 38 -6.83 -5.51 0.59
CA GLY A 38 -5.82 -5.12 -0.38
C GLY A 38 -4.76 -4.22 0.23
N VAL A 39 -3.54 -4.28 -0.28
CA VAL A 39 -2.47 -3.37 0.12
C VAL A 39 -1.69 -2.85 -1.07
N ARG A 40 -1.26 -1.59 -0.99
CA ARG A 40 -0.17 -1.04 -1.81
C ARG A 40 0.94 -0.60 -0.87
N VAL A 41 2.15 -1.07 -1.13
CA VAL A 41 3.34 -0.74 -0.34
C VAL A 41 4.34 -0.07 -1.24
N TYR A 42 4.88 1.05 -0.79
CA TYR A 42 5.99 1.73 -1.46
C TYR A 42 6.83 2.47 -0.43
N ASN A 43 8.04 2.82 -0.83
CA ASN A 43 8.95 3.57 0.00
C ASN A 43 9.08 5.02 -0.49
N ARG A 44 9.34 5.95 0.43
CA ARG A 44 9.78 7.31 0.11
C ARG A 44 10.95 7.70 1.01
N LEU A 45 11.85 8.51 0.45
CA LEU A 45 12.91 9.15 1.22
C LEU A 45 12.44 10.52 1.69
N VAL A 46 12.56 10.81 2.98
CA VAL A 46 12.24 12.12 3.55
C VAL A 46 13.45 12.68 4.31
N PRO A 47 13.57 14.00 4.48
CA PRO A 47 14.62 14.58 5.31
C PRO A 47 14.53 14.06 6.74
N ASP A 48 15.67 13.65 7.29
CA ASP A 48 15.76 13.21 8.67
C ASP A 48 15.43 14.36 9.64
N ALA A 49 14.66 14.04 10.69
CA ALA A 49 14.19 15.04 11.65
C ALA A 49 15.31 15.65 12.51
N ASP A 50 16.39 14.90 12.75
CA ASP A 50 17.54 15.29 13.57
C ASP A 50 18.71 15.84 12.74
N ASP A 51 18.82 15.45 11.47
CA ASP A 51 19.86 15.90 10.54
C ASP A 51 19.31 16.14 9.12
N ALA A 52 18.91 17.39 8.83
CA ALA A 52 18.33 17.79 7.55
C ALA A 52 19.26 17.65 6.32
N GLU A 53 20.53 17.28 6.52
CA GLU A 53 21.49 16.94 5.46
C GLU A 53 21.45 15.44 5.10
N SER A 54 20.69 14.64 5.85
CA SER A 54 20.48 13.22 5.63
C SER A 54 19.02 12.89 5.29
N LEU A 55 18.81 11.71 4.72
CA LEU A 55 17.49 11.19 4.34
C LEU A 55 17.20 9.92 5.13
N GLU A 56 15.98 9.82 5.64
CA GLU A 56 15.43 8.62 6.25
C GLU A 56 14.44 7.92 5.31
N GLU A 57 14.36 6.60 5.47
CA GLU A 57 13.53 5.72 4.67
C GLU A 57 12.16 5.53 5.35
N GLU A 58 11.07 6.00 4.73
CA GLU A 58 9.70 5.80 5.21
C GLU A 58 8.93 4.81 4.34
N TRP A 59 8.35 3.79 4.97
CA TRP A 59 7.48 2.81 4.32
C TRP A 59 6.03 3.26 4.41
N VAL A 60 5.40 3.44 3.25
CA VAL A 60 3.98 3.80 3.15
C VAL A 60 3.17 2.56 2.79
N ILE A 61 2.17 2.25 3.62
CA ILE A 61 1.25 1.14 3.44
C ILE A 61 -0.17 1.68 3.31
N GLU A 62 -0.71 1.60 2.10
CA GLU A 62 -2.10 1.95 1.81
C GLU A 62 -2.95 0.68 1.86
N VAL A 63 -3.95 0.65 2.74
CA VAL A 63 -4.84 -0.50 2.94
C VAL A 63 -6.17 -0.23 2.25
N TYR A 64 -6.64 -1.18 1.46
CA TYR A 64 -7.84 -1.09 0.63
C TYR A 64 -8.84 -2.17 1.01
N THR A 65 -10.11 -1.96 0.64
CA THR A 65 -11.18 -2.97 0.78
C THR A 65 -10.92 -4.28 0.03
N SER A 66 -10.07 -4.25 -0.99
CA SER A 66 -9.66 -5.39 -1.81
C SER A 66 -8.39 -5.02 -2.59
N ALA A 67 -7.71 -5.99 -3.20
CA ALA A 67 -6.44 -5.74 -3.90
C ALA A 67 -6.59 -4.61 -4.96
N PRO A 68 -5.80 -3.52 -4.88
CA PRO A 68 -5.81 -2.47 -5.89
C PRO A 68 -5.43 -3.04 -7.26
N ALA A 69 -6.10 -2.59 -8.31
CA ALA A 69 -5.69 -2.93 -9.67
C ALA A 69 -4.31 -2.31 -9.93
N VAL A 70 -3.30 -3.15 -10.14
CA VAL A 70 -2.00 -2.73 -10.64
C VAL A 70 -2.16 -2.58 -12.14
N ASP A 71 -2.08 -1.36 -12.64
CA ASP A 71 -2.04 -1.10 -14.08
C ASP A 71 -0.64 -1.48 -14.58
N PRO A 72 -0.49 -2.57 -15.36
CA PRO A 72 0.82 -3.08 -15.76
C PRO A 72 1.54 -2.17 -16.76
N ASP A 73 0.86 -1.16 -17.30
CA ASP A 73 1.43 -0.15 -18.20
C ASP A 73 1.88 1.12 -17.44
N SER A 74 1.62 1.22 -16.12
CA SER A 74 2.11 2.35 -15.30
C SER A 74 3.61 2.25 -14.94
N ASP A 75 4.26 1.15 -15.33
CA ASP A 75 5.71 0.92 -15.18
C ASP A 75 6.52 1.23 -16.46
N GLU A 76 5.91 1.83 -17.50
CA GLU A 76 6.61 2.36 -18.67
C GLU A 76 6.85 3.89 -18.51
N ASP A 77 8.06 4.25 -18.05
CA ASP A 77 8.78 5.55 -18.07
C ASP A 77 8.01 6.85 -18.46
#